data_AF-A0A2V6NNL4-F1
#
_entry.id   AF-A0A2V6NNL4-F1
#
_cell.length_a   1.000
_cell.length_b   1.000
_cell.length_c   1.000
_cell.angle_alpha   90.00
_cell.angle_beta   90.00
_cell.angle_gamma   90.00
#
_symmetry.space_group_name_H-M   'P 1'
#
loop_
_entity.id
_entity.type
_entity.pdbx_description
1 polymer ?
#
loop_
_entity_poly.entity_id
_entity_poly.type
_entity_poly.pdbx_seq_one_letter_code
_entity_poly.pdbx_strand_id
1 'polypeptide(L)'
;MLVHPRCPCTRASVAELAQLMARMQGKVDAYVLFLKPRQSGIEWEDTDLRRSAAAIPSVRILSDVDGVEARRFGAETSGHTLLFDLDGRLLFSGGITEFRGHAADNTGERSIESLVNGRTPARTATSVFGCALVKRSQEGDKPGWLK
;
A
#
# COMPACT_ATOMS: atom_id res chain seq x y z
N MET A 1 -3.80 1.59 -1.75
CA MET A 1 -2.57 1.14 -1.08
C MET A 1 -2.87 -0.03 -0.15
N LEU A 2 -2.04 -1.07 -0.15
CA LEU A 2 -2.19 -2.25 0.71
C LEU A 2 -1.16 -2.18 1.85
N VAL A 3 -1.61 -2.37 3.09
CA VAL A 3 -0.81 -2.04 4.29
C VAL A 3 -0.92 -3.12 5.36
N HIS A 4 0.21 -3.49 5.95
CA HIS A 4 0.25 -4.22 7.20
C HIS A 4 0.12 -3.23 8.38
N PRO A 5 -0.85 -3.37 9.29
CA PRO A 5 -1.22 -2.33 10.27
C PRO A 5 -0.13 -1.97 11.27
N ARG A 6 0.87 -2.84 11.45
CA ARG A 6 2.02 -2.66 12.36
C ARG A 6 3.36 -2.48 11.65
N CYS A 7 3.37 -2.24 10.33
CA CYS A 7 4.63 -2.06 9.60
C CYS A 7 5.22 -0.67 9.85
N PRO A 8 6.38 -0.54 10.51
CA PRO A 8 7.00 0.77 10.74
C PRO A 8 7.48 1.43 9.44
N CYS A 9 7.89 0.64 8.44
CA CYS A 9 8.39 1.12 7.16
C CYS A 9 7.29 1.85 6.35
N THR A 10 6.03 1.42 6.48
CA THR A 10 4.90 1.98 5.72
C THR A 10 4.47 3.36 6.22
N ARG A 11 4.97 3.83 7.36
CA ARG A 11 4.73 5.21 7.83
C ARG A 11 5.19 6.24 6.80
N ALA A 12 6.34 6.01 6.16
CA ALA A 12 6.82 6.87 5.08
C ALA A 12 5.83 6.89 3.90
N SER A 13 5.35 5.72 3.47
CA SER A 13 4.39 5.62 2.37
C SER A 13 3.08 6.34 2.66
N VAL A 14 2.58 6.29 3.91
CA VAL A 14 1.39 7.04 4.32
C VAL A 14 1.63 8.55 4.32
N ALA A 15 2.83 9.01 4.69
CA ALA A 15 3.19 10.44 4.60
C ALA A 15 3.22 10.93 3.15
N GLU A 16 3.80 10.15 2.24
CA GLU A 16 3.81 10.45 0.80
C GLU A 16 2.40 10.44 0.20
N LEU A 17 1.56 9.49 0.62
CA LEU A 17 0.14 9.48 0.25
C LEU A 17 -0.57 10.77 0.68
N ALA A 18 -0.29 11.28 1.89
CA ALA A 18 -0.88 12.52 2.37
C ALA A 18 -0.49 13.72 1.49
N GLN A 19 0.79 13.81 1.09
CA GLN A 19 1.26 14.86 0.18
C GLN A 19 0.60 14.76 -1.20
N LEU A 20 0.54 13.53 -1.74
CA LEU A 20 -0.10 13.27 -3.02
C LEU A 20 -1.59 13.68 -3.00
N MET A 21 -2.34 13.27 -1.97
CA MET A 21 -3.76 13.62 -1.84
C MET A 21 -3.99 15.13 -1.71
N ALA A 22 -3.11 15.83 -0.99
CA ALA A 22 -3.16 17.28 -0.86
C ALA A 22 -2.92 18.01 -2.20
N ARG A 23 -2.03 17.48 -3.06
CA ARG A 23 -1.77 18.04 -4.39
C ARG A 23 -2.86 17.71 -5.41
N MET A 24 -3.45 16.52 -5.31
CA MET A 24 -4.41 16.04 -6.31
C MET A 24 -5.83 16.60 -6.10
N GLN A 25 -6.17 17.12 -4.92
CA GLN A 25 -7.39 17.91 -4.65
C GLN A 25 -8.67 17.36 -5.32
N GLY A 26 -9.01 16.09 -5.04
CA GLY A 26 -10.24 15.46 -5.52
C GLY A 26 -10.18 14.88 -6.93
N LYS A 27 -9.03 14.93 -7.61
CA LYS A 27 -8.83 14.25 -8.91
C LYS A 27 -8.70 12.73 -8.79
N VAL A 28 -8.52 12.20 -7.59
CA VAL A 28 -8.35 10.76 -7.34
C VAL A 28 -9.03 10.37 -6.04
N ASP A 29 -9.68 9.22 -6.06
CA ASP A 29 -10.17 8.54 -4.85
C ASP A 29 -9.08 7.60 -4.32
N ALA A 30 -8.77 7.71 -3.02
CA ALA A 30 -7.78 6.86 -2.40
C ALA A 30 -8.39 5.89 -1.39
N TYR A 31 -7.91 4.64 -1.45
CA TYR A 31 -8.25 3.60 -0.50
C TYR A 31 -6.98 3.05 0.13
N VAL A 32 -6.98 2.89 1.45
CA VAL A 32 -5.94 2.18 2.18
C VAL A 32 -6.54 0.96 2.84
N LEU A 33 -6.13 -0.21 2.36
CA LEU A 33 -6.62 -1.50 2.82
C LEU A 33 -5.60 -2.06 3.82
N PHE A 34 -6.04 -2.19 5.06
CA PHE A 34 -5.24 -2.73 6.15
C PHE A 34 -5.47 -4.22 6.30
N LEU A 35 -4.40 -5.01 6.18
CA LEU A 35 -4.44 -6.44 6.42
C LEU A 35 -4.98 -6.74 7.81
N LYS A 36 -5.98 -7.60 7.90
CA LYS A 36 -6.57 -8.04 9.17
C LYS A 36 -6.82 -9.56 9.14
N PRO A 37 -6.19 -10.37 10.01
CA PRO A 37 -6.57 -11.76 10.17
C PRO A 37 -8.01 -11.88 10.67
N ARG A 38 -8.80 -12.83 10.15
CA ARG A 38 -10.23 -12.98 10.50
C ARG A 38 -10.49 -13.14 12.00
N GLN A 39 -9.60 -13.84 12.71
CA GLN A 39 -9.71 -14.12 14.13
C GLN A 39 -8.89 -13.14 14.99
N SER A 40 -8.65 -11.92 14.51
CA SER A 40 -7.91 -10.91 15.27
C SER A 40 -8.82 -9.93 16.02
N GLY A 41 -8.44 -9.56 17.24
CA GLY A 41 -9.13 -8.54 18.04
C GLY A 41 -8.96 -7.10 17.53
N ILE A 42 -9.56 -6.16 18.26
CA ILE A 42 -9.59 -4.72 17.93
C ILE A 42 -8.19 -4.09 17.78
N GLU A 43 -7.16 -4.67 18.40
CA GLU A 43 -5.75 -4.28 18.31
C GLU A 43 -5.13 -4.32 16.90
N TRP A 44 -5.82 -4.93 15.93
CA TRP A 44 -5.45 -4.88 14.50
C TRP A 44 -6.11 -3.71 13.76
N GLU A 45 -7.12 -3.13 14.37
CA GLU A 45 -7.94 -2.05 13.86
C GLU A 45 -7.64 -0.72 14.53
N ASP A 46 -7.00 -0.70 15.69
CA ASP A 46 -6.57 0.53 16.35
C ASP A 46 -5.04 0.65 16.41
N THR A 47 -4.44 1.09 15.30
CA THR A 47 -3.00 1.35 15.23
C THR A 47 -2.71 2.79 14.84
N ASP A 48 -1.57 3.31 15.29
CA ASP A 48 -1.10 4.65 14.90
C ASP A 48 -1.09 4.84 13.39
N LEU A 49 -0.63 3.83 12.65
CA LEU A 49 -0.55 3.89 11.19
C LEU A 49 -1.94 4.00 10.55
N ARG A 50 -2.93 3.26 11.07
CA ARG A 50 -4.31 3.34 10.58
C ARG A 50 -4.94 4.68 10.91
N ARG A 51 -4.71 5.22 12.12
CA ARG A 51 -5.15 6.57 12.50
C ARG A 51 -4.52 7.64 11.62
N SER A 52 -3.21 7.56 11.34
CA SER A 52 -2.53 8.50 10.44
C SER A 52 -3.12 8.46 9.02
N ALA A 53 -3.40 7.27 8.49
CA ALA A 53 -4.03 7.15 7.17
C ALA A 53 -5.47 7.69 7.17
N ALA A 54 -6.23 7.43 8.23
CA ALA A 54 -7.61 7.93 8.37
C ALA A 54 -7.71 9.46 8.49
N ALA A 55 -6.63 10.12 8.94
CA ALA A 55 -6.56 11.57 9.04
C ALA A 55 -6.32 12.27 7.68
N ILE A 56 -6.00 11.53 6.63
CA ILE A 56 -5.76 12.09 5.30
C ILE A 56 -7.10 12.41 4.63
N PRO A 57 -7.34 13.65 4.16
CA PRO A 57 -8.56 13.99 3.43
C PRO A 57 -8.77 13.11 2.19
N SER A 58 -10.03 12.72 1.96
CA SER A 58 -10.44 11.91 0.80
C SER A 58 -9.83 10.50 0.72
N VAL A 59 -9.23 10.01 1.81
CA VAL A 59 -8.78 8.62 1.94
C VAL A 59 -9.84 7.79 2.67
N ARG A 60 -10.22 6.65 2.08
CA ARG A 60 -11.07 5.65 2.73
C ARG A 60 -10.23 4.49 3.28
N ILE A 61 -10.48 4.14 4.54
CA ILE A 61 -9.81 3.03 5.21
C ILE A 61 -10.70 1.80 5.17
N LEU A 62 -10.15 0.68 4.74
CA LEU A 62 -10.83 -0.61 4.67
C LEU A 62 -9.99 -1.68 5.34
N SER A 63 -10.63 -2.75 5.83
CA SER A 63 -9.96 -3.93 6.34
C SER A 63 -9.91 -5.01 5.26
N ASP A 64 -8.71 -5.47 4.90
CA ASP A 64 -8.48 -6.60 4.02
C ASP A 64 -8.39 -7.89 4.84
N VAL A 65 -9.55 -8.51 5.02
CA VAL A 65 -9.69 -9.70 5.85
C VAL A 65 -8.96 -10.87 5.19
N ASP A 66 -8.00 -11.46 5.90
CA ASP A 66 -7.13 -12.56 5.45
C ASP A 66 -6.32 -12.25 4.19
N GLY A 67 -6.14 -10.96 3.83
CA GLY A 67 -5.30 -10.55 2.70
C GLY A 67 -5.87 -10.91 1.32
N VAL A 68 -7.20 -11.04 1.20
CA VAL A 68 -7.88 -11.41 -0.06
C VAL A 68 -7.62 -10.36 -1.13
N GLU A 69 -7.75 -9.09 -0.79
CA GLU A 69 -7.55 -8.00 -1.74
C GLU A 69 -6.07 -7.81 -2.07
N ALA A 70 -5.17 -7.93 -1.09
CA ALA A 70 -3.73 -7.92 -1.34
C ALA A 70 -3.33 -8.98 -2.37
N ARG A 71 -3.86 -10.22 -2.26
CA ARG A 71 -3.64 -11.26 -3.28
C ARG A 71 -4.24 -10.92 -4.64
N ARG A 72 -5.46 -10.40 -4.69
CA ARG A 72 -6.13 -10.01 -5.96
C ARG A 72 -5.36 -8.91 -6.70
N PHE A 73 -4.81 -7.95 -5.96
CA PHE A 73 -3.99 -6.88 -6.53
C PHE A 73 -2.52 -7.28 -6.76
N GLY A 74 -2.11 -8.50 -6.41
CA GLY A 74 -0.72 -8.94 -6.51
C GLY A 74 0.23 -8.17 -5.59
N ALA A 75 -0.28 -7.61 -4.49
CA ALA A 75 0.49 -6.82 -3.54
C ALA A 75 1.13 -7.72 -2.48
N GLU A 76 2.45 -7.87 -2.56
CA GLU A 76 3.21 -8.73 -1.63
C GLU A 76 3.82 -7.96 -0.45
N THR A 77 4.02 -6.65 -0.61
CA THR A 77 4.79 -5.82 0.34
C THR A 77 3.96 -4.65 0.85
N SER A 78 4.03 -4.38 2.15
CA SER A 78 3.30 -3.31 2.81
C SER A 78 3.73 -1.95 2.30
N GLY A 79 2.76 -1.13 1.86
CA GLY A 79 3.00 0.15 1.19
C GLY A 79 2.83 0.10 -0.34
N HIS A 80 2.52 -1.08 -0.90
CA HIS A 80 2.24 -1.23 -2.33
C HIS A 80 1.04 -0.35 -2.73
N THR A 81 1.27 0.54 -3.70
CA THR A 81 0.26 1.45 -4.22
C THR A 81 -0.03 1.13 -5.68
N LEU A 82 -1.33 1.13 -6.01
CA LEU A 82 -1.82 0.92 -7.36
C LEU A 82 -2.70 2.12 -7.74
N LEU A 83 -2.61 2.55 -9.00
CA LEU A 83 -3.48 3.56 -9.60
C LEU A 83 -4.25 2.92 -10.75
N PHE A 84 -5.55 3.16 -10.81
CA PHE A 84 -6.42 2.70 -11.89
C PHE A 84 -7.09 3.89 -12.59
N ASP A 85 -7.39 3.74 -13.88
CA ASP A 85 -8.27 4.66 -14.61
C ASP A 85 -9.76 4.39 -14.30
N LEU A 86 -10.65 5.18 -14.90
CA LEU A 86 -12.10 5.06 -14.72
C LEU A 86 -12.69 3.77 -15.31
N ASP A 87 -11.99 3.14 -16.26
CA ASP A 87 -12.38 1.85 -16.85
C ASP A 87 -11.78 0.65 -16.06
N GLY A 88 -11.07 0.92 -14.97
CA GLY A 88 -10.42 -0.09 -14.13
C GLY A 88 -9.09 -0.62 -14.68
N ARG A 89 -8.46 0.07 -15.65
CA ARG A 89 -7.12 -0.31 -16.14
C ARG A 89 -6.04 0.14 -15.18
N LEU A 90 -5.07 -0.74 -14.92
CA LEU A 90 -3.93 -0.43 -14.07
C LEU A 90 -2.98 0.55 -14.78
N LEU A 91 -2.77 1.72 -14.19
CA LEU A 91 -1.87 2.77 -14.68
C LEU A 91 -0.52 2.79 -13.98
N PHE A 92 -0.50 2.44 -12.68
CA PHE A 92 0.72 2.41 -11.88
C PHE A 92 0.66 1.28 -10.84
N SER A 93 1.80 0.62 -10.58
CA SER A 93 1.94 -0.38 -9.52
C SER A 93 3.33 -0.33 -8.89
N GLY A 94 3.43 0.06 -7.62
CA GLY A 94 4.73 0.12 -6.94
C GLY A 94 4.74 0.90 -5.64
N GLY A 95 5.95 1.20 -5.16
CA GLY A 95 6.21 2.01 -3.98
C GLY A 95 6.21 3.50 -4.31
N ILE A 96 5.70 4.31 -3.38
CA ILE A 96 5.61 5.77 -3.51
C ILE A 96 6.54 6.50 -2.53
N THR A 97 7.65 5.88 -2.15
CA THR A 97 8.64 6.43 -1.21
C THR A 97 10.00 6.48 -1.87
N GLU A 98 10.81 7.48 -1.52
CA GLU A 98 12.19 7.57 -1.97
C GLU A 98 13.06 6.43 -1.43
N PHE A 99 13.89 5.86 -2.31
CA PHE A 99 14.93 4.93 -1.90
C PHE A 99 16.19 5.72 -1.51
N ARG A 100 16.64 5.58 -0.26
CA ARG A 100 17.88 6.20 0.20
C ARG A 100 19.06 5.60 -0.59
N GLY A 101 19.66 6.39 -1.48
CA GLY A 101 20.84 5.99 -2.25
C GLY A 101 20.83 6.38 -3.74
N HIS A 102 19.73 6.92 -4.26
CA HIS A 102 19.72 7.61 -5.56
C HIS A 102 19.05 8.97 -5.37
N ALA A 103 19.77 10.05 -5.67
CA ALA A 103 19.29 11.43 -5.58
C ALA A 103 18.34 11.80 -6.74
N ALA A 104 17.34 10.95 -6.98
CA ALA A 104 16.24 11.23 -7.88
C ALA A 104 14.96 11.02 -7.09
N ASP A 105 14.44 12.14 -6.59
CA ASP A 105 13.03 12.43 -6.29
C ASP A 105 12.04 11.28 -6.40
N ASN A 106 11.18 11.15 -5.38
CA ASN A 106 10.08 10.19 -5.25
C ASN A 106 9.43 9.77 -6.58
N THR A 107 10.03 8.78 -7.26
CA THR A 107 9.70 8.46 -8.65
C THR A 107 8.29 7.86 -8.75
N GLY A 108 7.84 7.17 -7.69
CA GLY A 108 6.50 6.61 -7.61
C GLY A 108 5.43 7.69 -7.46
N GLU A 109 5.57 8.58 -6.46
CA GLU A 109 4.63 9.69 -6.23
C GLU A 109 4.50 10.58 -7.48
N ARG A 110 5.62 10.98 -8.07
CA ARG A 110 5.62 11.80 -9.30
C ARG A 110 5.01 11.12 -10.49
N SER A 111 5.17 9.80 -10.61
CA SER A 111 4.56 9.05 -11.68
C SER A 111 3.05 9.03 -11.55
N ILE A 112 2.52 8.86 -10.32
CA ILE A 112 1.08 8.98 -10.05
C ILE A 112 0.60 10.41 -10.35
N GLU A 113 1.31 11.43 -9.89
CA GLU A 113 0.97 12.83 -10.17
C GLU A 113 0.91 13.14 -11.68
N SER A 114 1.89 12.65 -12.46
CA SER A 114 1.86 12.79 -13.92
C SER A 114 0.65 12.10 -14.53
N LEU A 115 0.39 10.84 -14.15
CA LEU A 115 -0.74 10.06 -14.66
C LEU A 115 -2.08 10.74 -14.38
N VAL A 116 -2.30 11.20 -13.15
CA VAL A 116 -3.55 11.89 -12.74
C VAL A 116 -3.73 13.21 -13.50
N ASN A 117 -2.65 13.88 -13.87
CA ASN A 117 -2.69 15.12 -14.66
C ASN A 117 -2.62 14.89 -16.18
N GLY A 118 -2.78 13.65 -16.66
CA GLY A 118 -2.76 13.33 -18.09
C GLY A 118 -1.40 13.53 -18.77
N ARG A 119 -0.31 13.46 -18.00
CA ARG A 119 1.08 13.58 -18.48
C ARG A 119 1.76 12.22 -18.52
N THR A 120 2.77 12.09 -19.38
CA THR A 120 3.60 10.88 -19.44
C THR A 120 4.40 10.71 -18.15
N PRO A 121 4.27 9.59 -17.42
CA PRO A 121 5.07 9.33 -16.22
C PRO A 121 6.50 8.87 -16.58
N ALA A 122 7.44 9.04 -15.66
CA ALA A 122 8.79 8.50 -15.83
C ALA A 122 8.84 6.97 -15.71
N ARG A 123 7.95 6.40 -14.88
CA ARG A 123 7.79 4.96 -14.65
C ARG A 123 6.32 4.63 -14.37
N THR A 124 5.87 3.46 -14.78
CA THR A 124 4.56 2.93 -14.36
C THR A 124 4.69 1.85 -13.28
N ALA A 125 5.92 1.48 -12.92
CA ALA A 125 6.22 0.56 -11.83
C ALA A 125 7.49 0.94 -11.09
N THR A 126 7.50 0.73 -9.78
CA THR A 126 8.62 0.99 -8.88
C THR A 126 8.72 -0.09 -7.81
N SER A 127 9.90 -0.29 -7.25
CA SER A 127 10.10 -1.24 -6.15
C SER A 127 9.32 -0.81 -4.89
N VAL A 128 8.82 -1.80 -4.15
CA VAL A 128 8.17 -1.61 -2.86
C VAL A 128 9.07 -2.18 -1.77
N PHE A 129 9.31 -1.41 -0.71
CA PHE A 129 10.13 -1.83 0.42
C PHE A 129 9.31 -1.84 1.70
N GLY A 130 9.31 -2.95 2.43
CA GLY A 130 8.54 -3.08 3.66
C GLY A 130 8.36 -4.53 4.10
N CYS A 131 7.46 -4.73 5.05
CA CYS A 131 7.10 -6.06 5.54
C CYS A 131 6.18 -6.78 4.52
N ALA A 132 6.22 -8.11 4.50
CA ALA A 132 5.33 -8.90 3.67
C ALA A 132 3.85 -8.76 4.11
N LEU A 133 2.94 -8.68 3.14
CA LEU A 133 1.48 -8.66 3.34
C LEU A 133 0.88 -10.07 3.31
N VAL A 134 1.45 -10.95 2.49
CA VAL A 134 1.02 -12.34 2.38
C VAL A 134 2.09 -13.19 3.07
N LYS A 135 1.68 -14.03 4.03
CA LYS A 135 2.56 -15.13 4.45
C LYS A 135 2.81 -15.95 3.19
N ARG A 136 4.07 -16.07 2.75
CA ARG A 136 4.44 -17.17 1.85
C ARG A 136 3.90 -18.43 2.51
N SER A 137 3.01 -19.15 1.82
CA SER A 137 2.60 -20.48 2.24
C SER A 137 3.90 -21.24 2.52
N GLN A 138 4.18 -21.54 3.78
CA GLN A 138 5.21 -22.51 4.09
C GLN A 138 4.61 -23.85 3.68
N GLU A 139 4.99 -24.33 2.49
CA GLU A 139 4.89 -25.73 2.12
C GLU A 139 5.65 -26.52 3.20
N GLY A 140 4.92 -27.20 4.08
CA GLY A 140 5.50 -28.21 4.99
C GLY A 140 5.68 -27.79 6.45
N ASP A 141 4.59 -27.52 7.18
CA ASP A 141 4.59 -27.80 8.62
C ASP A 141 4.09 -29.24 8.82
N LYS A 142 5.02 -30.20 8.73
CA LYS A 142 4.73 -31.59 9.14
C LYS A 142 4.54 -31.58 10.65
N PRO A 143 3.43 -32.10 11.20
CA PRO A 143 3.28 -32.23 12.64
C PRO A 143 4.32 -33.23 13.15
N GLY A 144 5.33 -32.73 13.85
CA GLY A 144 6.33 -33.53 14.55
C GLY A 144 5.73 -34.15 15.81
N TRP A 145 5.01 -35.27 15.66
CA TRP A 145 4.84 -36.22 16.76
C TRP A 145 5.97 -37.26 16.67
N LEU A 146 6.48 -37.67 17.84
CA LEU A 146 7.43 -38.77 18.13
C LEU A 146 8.89 -38.34 18.37
N LYS A 147 9.21 -38.04 19.63
CA LYS A 147 10.21 -38.80 20.41
C LYS A 147 9.72 -38.96 21.84
#